data_AF-A0A718K628-F1
#
_entry.id   AF-A0A718K628-F1
#
_cell.length_a   1.000
_cell.length_b   1.000
_cell.length_c   1.000
_cell.angle_alpha   90.00
_cell.angle_beta   90.00
_cell.angle_gamma   90.00
#
_symmetry.space_group_name_H-M   'P 1'
#
loop_
_entity.id
_entity.type
_entity.pdbx_description
1 polymer ?
#
loop_
_entity_poly.entity_id
_entity_poly.type
_entity_poly.pdbx_seq_one_letter_code
_entity_poly.pdbx_strand_id
1 'polypeptide(L)' 'MTQNEVAELIGVTRRTLNNWLRDGKFPDCCVRIMGRRMPGTFDREKVEAWIRENVK' A
#
# COMPACT_ATOMS: atom_id res chain seq x y z
N MET A 1 0.63 -8.62 2.21
CA MET A 1 0.52 -8.57 0.73
C MET A 1 1.68 -7.80 0.15
N THR A 2 2.06 -8.09 -1.09
CA THR A 2 3.17 -7.48 -1.82
C THR A 2 2.75 -6.16 -2.46
N GLN A 3 3.73 -5.35 -2.85
CA GLN A 3 3.46 -4.11 -3.59
C GLN A 3 2.71 -4.34 -4.91
N ASN A 4 2.97 -5.45 -5.59
CA ASN A 4 2.31 -5.77 -6.85
C ASN A 4 0.84 -6.10 -6.62
N GLU A 5 0.54 -6.96 -5.63
CA GLU A 5 -0.84 -7.30 -5.27
C GLU A 5 -1.65 -6.06 -4.85
N VAL A 6 -1.05 -5.13 -4.10
CA VAL A 6 -1.70 -3.87 -3.73
C VAL A 6 -1.99 -3.02 -4.96
N ALA A 7 -1.05 -2.92 -5.89
CA ALA A 7 -1.25 -2.16 -7.11
C ALA A 7 -2.36 -2.77 -7.98
N GLU A 8 -2.40 -4.10 -8.10
CA GLU A 8 -3.46 -4.83 -8.81
C GLU A 8 -4.84 -4.65 -8.14
N LEU A 9 -4.92 -4.74 -6.81
CA LEU A 9 -6.15 -4.51 -6.05
C LEU A 9 -6.75 -3.12 -6.25
N ILE A 10 -5.89 -2.09 -6.33
CA ILE A 10 -6.31 -0.70 -6.55
C ILE A 10 -6.58 -0.43 -8.04
N GLY A 11 -6.08 -1.28 -8.94
CA GLY A 11 -6.17 -1.07 -10.39
C GLY A 11 -5.15 -0.07 -10.95
N VAL A 12 -3.98 0.05 -10.30
CA VAL A 12 -2.90 0.95 -10.73
C VAL A 12 -1.61 0.18 -11.02
N THR A 13 -0.64 0.85 -11.67
CA THR A 13 0.68 0.24 -11.85
C THR A 13 1.48 0.29 -10.55
N ARG A 14 2.41 -0.67 -10.35
CA ARG A 14 3.40 -0.62 -9.26
C ARG A 14 4.14 0.72 -9.20
N ARG A 15 4.44 1.32 -10.35
CA ARG A 15 5.10 2.63 -10.45
C ARG A 15 4.22 3.76 -9.91
N THR A 16 2.94 3.75 -10.25
CA THR A 16 1.95 4.69 -9.71
C THR A 16 1.88 4.58 -8.19
N LEU A 17 1.78 3.36 -7.65
CA LEU A 17 1.76 3.12 -6.20
C LEU A 17 3.05 3.63 -5.52
N ASN A 18 4.22 3.42 -6.12
CA ASN A 18 5.49 3.97 -5.62
C ASN A 18 5.49 5.51 -5.57
N ASN A 19 4.95 6.16 -6.61
CA ASN A 19 4.83 7.61 -6.62
C ASN A 19 3.89 8.08 -5.51
N TRP A 20 2.75 7.41 -5.30
CA TRP A 20 1.82 7.78 -4.23
C TRP A 20 2.42 7.61 -2.83
N LEU A 21 3.19 6.55 -2.60
CA LEU A 21 3.93 6.35 -1.34
C LEU A 21 4.95 7.47 -1.09
N ARG A 22 5.64 7.91 -2.14
CA ARG A 22 6.60 9.03 -2.05
C ARG A 22 5.92 10.37 -1.84
N ASP A 23 4.81 10.59 -2.53
CA ASP A 23 4.07 11.85 -2.53
C ASP A 23 3.08 11.95 -1.33
N GLY A 24 3.02 10.94 -0.47
CA GLY A 24 2.14 10.89 0.71
C GLY A 24 0.65 10.69 0.40
N LYS A 25 0.31 10.31 -0.84
CA LYS A 25 -1.07 10.07 -1.29
C LYS A 25 -1.60 8.69 -0.91
N PHE A 26 -0.70 7.76 -0.58
CA PHE A 26 -1.04 6.45 -0.07
C PHE A 26 -0.49 6.30 1.36
N PRO A 27 -1.30 5.82 2.32
CA PRO A 27 -0.87 5.69 3.71
C PRO A 27 0.30 4.71 3.86
N ASP A 28 1.08 4.87 4.94
CA ASP A 28 2.10 3.89 5.33
C ASP A 28 1.44 2.60 5.85
N CYS A 29 1.00 1.77 4.91
CA CYS A 29 0.50 0.43 5.19
C CYS A 29 1.62 -0.61 5.29
N CYS A 30 2.90 -0.23 5.34
CA CYS A 30 3.97 -1.22 5.42
C CYS A 30 3.90 -2.00 6.73
N VAL A 31 4.08 -3.32 6.65
CA VAL A 31 4.17 -4.16 7.84
C VAL A 31 5.43 -3.76 8.61
N ARG A 32 5.30 -3.64 9.94
CA ARG A 32 6.45 -3.37 10.83
C ARG A 32 6.73 -4.59 11.69
N ILE A 33 7.98 -5.05 11.67
CA ILE A 33 8.46 -6.14 12.52
C ILE A 33 9.57 -5.59 13.40
N MET A 34 9.43 -5.72 14.72
CA MET A 34 10.38 -5.15 15.69
C MET A 34 10.67 -3.65 15.44
N GLY A 35 9.63 -2.89 15.08
CA GLY A 35 9.72 -1.45 14.79
C GLY A 35 10.31 -1.09 13.43
N ARG A 36 10.79 -2.06 12.62
CA ARG A 36 11.35 -1.81 11.29
C ARG A 36 10.32 -2.06 10.20
N ARG A 37 10.25 -1.16 9.20
CA ARG A 37 9.43 -1.37 8.00
C ARG A 37 9.99 -2.57 7.24
N MET A 38 9.13 -3.53 6.95
CA MET A 38 9.45 -4.67 6.11
C MET A 38 9.22 -4.24 4.65
N PRO A 39 10.29 -4.06 3.86
CA PRO A 39 10.15 -3.55 2.51
C PRO A 39 9.40 -4.56 1.64
N GLY A 40 8.51 -4.05 0.79
CA GLY A 40 7.73 -4.87 -0.13
C GLY A 40 6.56 -5.61 0.51
N THR A 41 6.30 -5.45 1.82
CA THR A 41 5.10 -6.00 2.47
C THR A 41 4.19 -4.89 2.99
N PHE A 42 2.90 -5.09 2.74
CA PHE A 42 1.81 -4.23 3.12
C PHE A 42 0.81 -5.02 3.96
N ASP A 43 0.30 -4.36 4.99
CA ASP A 43 -0.76 -4.82 5.86
C ASP A 43 -2.07 -4.82 5.09
N ARG A 44 -2.69 -6.01 4.99
CA ARG A 44 -3.87 -6.21 4.16
C ARG A 44 -5.06 -5.39 4.65
N GLU A 45 -5.32 -5.39 5.94
CA GLU A 45 -6.49 -4.72 6.51
C GLU A 45 -6.40 -3.21 6.31
N LYS A 46 -5.21 -2.62 6.50
CA LYS A 46 -5.01 -1.18 6.25
C LYS A 46 -5.19 -0.82 4.78
N VAL A 47 -4.69 -1.65 3.87
CA VAL A 47 -4.86 -1.42 2.43
C VAL A 47 -6.35 -1.51 2.06
N GLU A 48 -7.05 -2.55 2.49
CA GLU A 48 -8.48 -2.71 2.20
C GLU A 48 -9.34 -1.60 2.82
N ALA A 49 -9.02 -1.14 4.03
CA ALA A 49 -9.68 0.00 4.65
C ALA A 49 -9.51 1.27 3.80
N TRP A 50 -8.28 1.59 3.40
CA TRP A 50 -8.01 2.75 2.55
C TRP A 50 -8.74 2.66 1.20
N ILE A 51 -8.77 1.47 0.57
CA ILE A 51 -9.49 1.23 -0.68
C ILE A 51 -10.98 1.53 -0.49
N ARG A 52 -11.62 1.01 0.57
CA ARG A 52 -13.04 1.28 0.84
C ARG A 52 -13.35 2.76 1.04
N GLU A 53 -12.41 3.52 1.61
CA GLU A 53 -12.59 4.95 1.86
C GLU A 53 -12.30 5.83 0.63
N ASN A 54 -11.39 5.42 -0.26
CA ASN A 54 -10.84 6.28 -1.32
C ASN A 54 -11.14 5.81 -2.76
N VAL A 55 -11.42 4.52 -2.94
CA VAL A 55 -11.70 3.90 -4.24
C VAL A 55 -13.16 3.48 -4.23
N LYS A 56 -14.01 4.27 -4.89
CA LYS A 56 -15.45 4.02 -5.06
C LYS A 56 -15.74 3.15 -6.28
#